data_AF-A0A849TX69-F1
#
_entry.id   AF-A0A849TX69-F1
#
_cell.length_a   1.000
_cell.length_b   1.000
_cell.length_c   1.000
_cell.angle_alpha   90.00
_cell.angle_beta   90.00
_cell.angle_gamma   90.00
#
_symmetry.space_group_name_H-M   'P 1'
#
loop_
_entity.id
_entity.type
_entity.pdbx_description
1 polymer ?
#
loop_
_entity_poly.entity_id
_entity_poly.type
_entity_poly.pdbx_seq_one_letter_code
_entity_poly.pdbx_strand_id
1 'polypeptide(L)'
;MGVWFFVMCSLICILLHPSVSFSETSPEIELANAKVIVDLDNQVTAVTMEIKNATSGTDLTSLKNKLKAKQEALDLAVKAAYALPTNEGVKQAKKLAESATVIEDLNKTLVDPNVPEAAKDVIRNARMLAEDRAKELTKDTNESQRLKDLADKRFAGFGFGVALGVTVKAGKRQIVNSATVDPNGLVRIDRDNNTTANFILESHYFFTPDIHIPIFNVEPKNWGTGPFIAVQPGTENIIQAVGAGWMIGFKRSSIIASDLARDRGDSFNLGFGIMLNPNAQVLGDGIEKDKPLPGAETAIRLKKTTELGWLFTFSYSF
;
A
#
# COMPACT_ATOMS: atom_id res chain seq x y z
N MET A 1 -42.64 14.76 5.18
CA MET A 1 -41.32 14.61 4.53
C MET A 1 -40.38 13.78 5.42
N GLY A 2 -40.62 12.48 5.61
CA GLY A 2 -39.85 11.71 6.61
C GLY A 2 -39.71 10.21 6.38
N VAL A 3 -40.15 9.67 5.23
CA VAL A 3 -40.16 8.21 4.99
C VAL A 3 -39.27 7.80 3.81
N TRP A 4 -38.84 8.75 2.97
CA TRP A 4 -38.04 8.46 1.78
C TRP A 4 -36.53 8.31 2.04
N PHE A 5 -36.02 8.76 3.19
CA PHE A 5 -34.59 8.70 3.50
C PHE A 5 -34.14 7.32 4.03
N PHE A 6 -35.05 6.53 4.62
CA PHE A 6 -34.72 5.21 5.16
C PHE A 6 -34.67 4.09 4.12
N VAL A 7 -35.39 4.23 3.00
CA VAL A 7 -35.43 3.18 1.95
C VAL A 7 -34.18 3.21 1.05
N MET A 8 -33.53 4.37 0.91
CA MET A 8 -32.31 4.52 0.11
C MET A 8 -31.06 3.94 0.80
N CYS A 9 -31.03 3.91 2.13
CA CYS A 9 -29.89 3.35 2.88
C CYS A 9 -29.86 1.81 2.85
N SER A 10 -31.03 1.16 2.75
CA SER A 10 -31.13 -0.30 2.73
C SER A 10 -30.85 -0.94 1.37
N LEU A 11 -31.00 -0.20 0.26
CA LEU A 11 -30.72 -0.73 -1.09
C LEU A 11 -29.21 -0.77 -1.43
N ILE A 12 -28.39 0.06 -0.78
CA ILE A 12 -26.94 0.12 -1.05
C ILE A 12 -26.19 -1.03 -0.34
N CYS A 13 -26.74 -1.60 0.73
CA CYS A 13 -26.12 -2.74 1.43
C CYS A 13 -26.31 -4.09 0.71
N ILE A 14 -27.22 -4.21 -0.25
CA ILE A 14 -27.55 -5.51 -0.90
C ILE A 14 -26.77 -5.73 -2.22
N LEU A 15 -26.12 -4.70 -2.78
CA LEU A 15 -25.46 -4.78 -4.10
C LEU A 15 -23.93 -4.97 -4.08
N LEU A 16 -23.32 -5.23 -2.92
CA LEU A 16 -21.85 -5.41 -2.78
C LEU A 16 -21.45 -6.81 -2.29
N HIS A 17 -21.96 -7.86 -2.93
CA HIS A 17 -21.37 -9.20 -2.85
C HIS A 17 -21.03 -9.75 -4.24
N PRO A 18 -19.84 -9.45 -4.77
CA PRO A 18 -19.05 -10.46 -5.44
C PRO A 18 -18.17 -11.12 -4.36
N SER A 19 -18.36 -12.42 -4.17
CA SER A 19 -17.44 -13.29 -3.44
C SER A 19 -16.07 -13.24 -4.11
N VAL A 20 -15.24 -12.28 -3.71
CA VAL A 20 -13.82 -12.25 -4.07
C VAL A 20 -13.11 -13.13 -3.05
N SER A 21 -12.90 -14.38 -3.42
CA SER A 21 -11.98 -15.28 -2.73
C SER A 21 -10.57 -14.68 -2.84
N PHE A 22 -10.09 -14.07 -1.76
CA PHE A 22 -8.68 -13.70 -1.64
C PHE A 22 -7.87 -14.99 -1.57
N SER A 23 -6.84 -15.09 -2.41
CA SER A 23 -5.83 -16.13 -2.35
C SER A 23 -5.23 -16.15 -0.94
N GLU A 24 -5.62 -17.13 -0.14
CA GLU A 24 -4.78 -17.60 0.97
C GLU A 24 -3.41 -17.91 0.38
N THR A 25 -2.35 -17.46 1.04
CA THR A 25 -1.02 -17.99 0.76
C THR A 25 -1.11 -19.50 0.93
N SER A 26 -0.81 -20.25 -0.13
CA SER A 26 -0.92 -21.71 -0.14
C SER A 26 -0.28 -22.27 1.14
N PRO A 27 -0.96 -23.15 1.91
CA PRO A 27 -0.37 -23.81 3.07
C PRO A 27 0.95 -24.55 2.75
N GLU A 28 1.24 -24.82 1.48
CA GLU A 28 2.53 -25.34 1.03
C GLU A 28 3.69 -24.36 1.22
N ILE A 29 3.45 -23.04 1.12
CA ILE A 29 4.49 -22.02 1.34
C ILE A 29 4.82 -21.88 2.83
N GLU A 30 3.81 -21.89 3.71
CA GLU A 30 4.03 -21.88 5.16
C GLU A 30 4.72 -23.18 5.63
N LEU A 31 4.34 -24.33 5.07
CA LEU A 31 4.97 -25.62 5.39
C LEU A 31 6.41 -25.70 4.86
N ALA A 32 6.69 -25.15 3.68
CA ALA A 32 8.05 -25.05 3.14
C ALA A 32 8.94 -24.15 4.00
N ASN A 33 8.42 -23.01 4.46
CA ASN A 33 9.14 -22.08 5.32
C ASN A 33 9.43 -22.67 6.70
N ALA A 34 8.46 -23.37 7.32
CA ALA A 34 8.66 -24.06 8.59
C ALA A 34 9.71 -25.18 8.48
N LYS A 35 9.73 -25.90 7.35
CA LYS A 35 10.69 -26.97 7.10
C LYS A 35 12.13 -26.46 6.96
N VAL A 36 12.34 -25.34 6.27
CA VAL A 36 13.66 -24.71 6.14
C VAL A 36 14.20 -24.25 7.50
N ILE A 37 13.34 -23.72 8.38
CA ILE A 37 13.72 -23.28 9.73
C ILE A 37 14.14 -24.46 10.60
N VAL A 38 13.37 -25.55 10.60
CA VAL A 38 13.69 -26.77 11.37
C VAL A 38 14.99 -27.41 10.86
N ASP A 39 15.23 -27.40 9.55
CA ASP A 39 16.48 -27.92 8.97
C ASP A 39 17.70 -27.07 9.35
N LEU A 40 17.57 -25.74 9.48
CA LEU A 40 18.68 -24.87 9.89
C LEU A 40 19.06 -25.08 11.37
N ASP A 41 18.09 -25.11 12.28
CA ASP A 41 18.33 -25.34 13.73
C ASP A 41 18.94 -26.73 13.97
N ASN A 42 18.47 -27.75 13.24
CA ASN A 42 19.05 -29.08 13.28
C ASN A 42 20.49 -29.10 12.75
N GLN A 43 20.79 -28.32 11.71
CA GLN A 43 22.13 -28.23 11.13
C GLN A 43 23.12 -27.47 12.02
N VAL A 44 22.69 -26.42 12.72
CA VAL A 44 23.51 -25.69 13.71
C VAL A 44 23.77 -26.57 14.93
N THR A 45 22.73 -27.23 15.46
CA THR A 45 22.85 -28.14 16.60
C THR A 45 23.78 -29.33 16.28
N ALA A 46 23.70 -29.88 15.05
CA ALA A 46 24.59 -30.93 14.58
C ALA A 46 26.06 -30.47 14.51
N VAL A 47 26.33 -29.23 14.07
CA VAL A 47 27.71 -28.67 14.05
C VAL A 47 28.24 -28.49 15.47
N THR A 48 27.43 -27.97 16.39
CA THR A 48 27.83 -27.81 17.79
C THR A 48 28.14 -29.16 18.44
N MET A 49 27.38 -30.21 18.14
CA MET A 49 27.66 -31.58 18.59
C MET A 49 28.91 -32.18 17.93
N GLU A 50 29.11 -31.98 16.63
CA GLU A 50 30.31 -32.46 15.92
C GLU A 50 31.59 -31.74 16.39
N ILE A 51 31.54 -30.44 16.71
CA ILE A 51 32.67 -29.71 17.29
C ILE A 51 33.01 -30.27 18.67
N LYS A 52 32.00 -30.52 19.53
CA LYS A 52 32.19 -31.16 20.84
C LYS A 52 32.78 -32.57 20.73
N ASN A 53 32.43 -33.33 19.68
CA ASN A 53 32.96 -34.67 19.44
C ASN A 53 34.34 -34.66 18.75
N ALA A 54 34.66 -33.63 17.96
CA ALA A 54 35.95 -33.50 17.27
C ALA A 54 37.11 -33.18 18.23
N THR A 55 36.81 -32.66 19.41
CA THR A 55 37.77 -32.45 20.52
C THR A 55 38.46 -33.74 21.00
N SER A 56 38.02 -34.93 20.56
CA SER A 56 38.64 -36.21 20.90
C SER A 56 39.38 -36.94 19.76
N GLY A 57 39.69 -36.28 18.63
CA GLY A 57 40.73 -36.79 17.69
C GLY A 57 40.38 -36.91 16.20
N THR A 58 39.70 -35.94 15.59
CA THR A 58 39.36 -35.98 14.15
C THR A 58 40.25 -35.07 13.28
N ASP A 59 40.46 -35.46 12.01
CA ASP A 59 41.22 -34.71 10.99
C ASP A 59 40.62 -33.31 10.74
N LEU A 60 41.40 -32.28 11.12
CA LEU A 60 41.09 -30.86 11.01
C LEU A 60 40.69 -30.43 9.59
N THR A 61 41.17 -31.13 8.56
CA THR A 61 40.89 -30.85 7.15
C THR A 61 39.43 -31.18 6.80
N SER A 62 38.92 -32.30 7.30
CA SER A 62 37.52 -32.71 7.13
C SER A 62 36.57 -31.72 7.82
N LEU A 63 36.94 -31.25 9.01
CA LEU A 63 36.17 -30.25 9.75
C LEU A 63 36.10 -28.91 9.01
N LYS A 64 37.23 -28.43 8.47
CA LYS A 64 37.30 -27.19 7.68
C LYS A 64 36.43 -27.26 6.42
N ASN A 65 36.47 -28.37 5.69
CA ASN A 65 35.67 -28.54 4.47
C ASN A 65 34.16 -28.60 4.77
N LYS A 66 33.75 -29.28 5.85
CA LYS A 66 32.35 -29.31 6.29
C LYS A 66 31.86 -27.94 6.78
N LEU A 67 32.69 -27.20 7.51
CA LEU A 67 32.35 -25.84 7.97
C LEU A 67 32.15 -24.89 6.78
N LYS A 68 33.03 -24.98 5.79
CA LYS A 68 32.92 -24.18 4.55
C LYS A 68 31.63 -24.47 3.78
N ALA A 69 31.29 -25.75 3.58
CA ALA A 69 30.05 -26.13 2.88
C ALA A 69 28.78 -25.64 3.61
N LYS A 70 28.80 -25.63 4.95
CA LYS A 70 27.68 -25.12 5.76
C LYS A 70 27.61 -23.59 5.77
N GLN A 71 28.74 -22.90 5.74
CA GLN A 71 28.79 -21.44 5.56
C GLN A 71 28.18 -21.04 4.20
N GLU A 72 28.51 -21.76 3.13
CA GLU A 72 27.95 -21.54 1.79
C GLU A 72 26.44 -21.80 1.77
N ALA A 73 25.95 -22.83 2.47
CA ALA A 73 24.52 -23.10 2.60
C ALA A 73 23.78 -22.00 3.39
N LEU A 74 24.37 -21.48 4.46
CA LEU A 74 23.82 -20.35 5.22
C LEU A 74 23.78 -19.07 4.38
N ASP A 75 24.81 -18.80 3.58
CA ASP A 75 24.86 -17.65 2.68
C ASP A 75 23.78 -17.70 1.60
N LEU A 76 23.50 -18.90 1.08
CA LEU A 76 22.42 -19.11 0.12
C LEU A 76 21.04 -18.91 0.76
N ALA A 77 20.84 -19.42 1.98
CA ALA A 77 19.59 -19.27 2.73
C ALA A 77 19.29 -17.80 3.09
N VAL A 78 20.32 -17.04 3.51
CA VAL A 78 20.18 -15.61 3.78
C VAL A 78 19.85 -14.84 2.51
N LYS A 79 20.55 -15.08 1.39
CA LYS A 79 20.21 -14.45 0.10
C LYS A 79 18.78 -14.75 -0.34
N ALA A 80 18.29 -15.97 -0.11
CA ALA A 80 16.92 -16.34 -0.40
C ALA A 80 15.91 -15.59 0.49
N ALA A 81 16.22 -15.39 1.78
CA ALA A 81 15.36 -14.64 2.71
C ALA A 81 15.26 -13.15 2.36
N TYR A 82 16.35 -12.52 1.91
CA TYR A 82 16.37 -11.13 1.44
C TYR A 82 15.60 -10.89 0.13
N ALA A 83 15.35 -11.94 -0.65
CA ALA A 83 14.55 -11.84 -1.87
C ALA A 83 13.04 -11.87 -1.61
N LEU A 84 12.60 -12.07 -0.35
CA LEU A 84 11.19 -12.13 0.03
C LEU A 84 10.66 -10.75 0.48
N PRO A 85 9.60 -10.20 -0.16
CA PRO A 85 9.12 -8.87 0.12
C PRO A 85 8.04 -8.86 1.23
N THR A 86 8.36 -9.21 2.48
CA THR A 86 7.41 -9.06 3.62
C THR A 86 8.09 -8.86 4.98
N ASN A 87 7.32 -8.39 5.97
CA ASN A 87 7.72 -8.29 7.40
C ASN A 87 8.14 -9.64 8.04
N GLU A 88 7.93 -10.78 7.37
CA GLU A 88 8.53 -12.05 7.79
C GLU A 88 10.05 -12.06 7.63
N GLY A 89 10.60 -11.42 6.59
CA GLY A 89 12.05 -11.30 6.41
C GLY A 89 12.73 -10.56 7.56
N VAL A 90 12.06 -9.56 8.16
CA VAL A 90 12.54 -8.82 9.34
C VAL A 90 12.45 -9.66 10.62
N LYS A 91 11.38 -10.46 10.80
CA LYS A 91 11.30 -11.43 11.91
C LYS A 91 12.36 -12.53 11.78
N GLN A 92 12.62 -13.00 10.56
CA GLN A 92 13.65 -13.99 10.26
C GLN A 92 15.05 -13.41 10.47
N ALA A 93 15.31 -12.16 10.07
CA ALA A 93 16.54 -11.44 10.37
C ALA A 93 16.74 -11.21 11.88
N LYS A 94 15.66 -10.95 12.64
CA LYS A 94 15.69 -10.83 14.10
C LYS A 94 15.97 -12.17 14.79
N LYS A 95 15.40 -13.27 14.30
CA LYS A 95 15.70 -14.64 14.77
C LYS A 95 17.12 -15.08 14.36
N LEU A 96 17.66 -14.57 13.25
CA LEU A 96 19.08 -14.68 12.92
C LEU A 96 19.95 -13.77 13.80
N ALA A 97 19.48 -12.62 14.26
CA ALA A 97 20.19 -11.74 15.20
C ALA A 97 20.20 -12.30 16.64
N GLU A 98 19.30 -13.24 16.97
CA GLU A 98 19.43 -14.14 18.14
C GLU A 98 20.66 -15.08 18.04
N SER A 99 21.44 -14.99 16.95
CA SER A 99 22.87 -15.37 16.89
C SER A 99 23.75 -14.74 17.97
N ALA A 100 23.24 -13.80 18.77
CA ALA A 100 23.83 -13.44 20.05
C ALA A 100 24.14 -14.68 20.93
N THR A 101 23.30 -15.72 20.88
CA THR A 101 23.54 -17.00 21.57
C THR A 101 24.71 -17.77 20.95
N VAL A 102 24.85 -17.75 19.62
CA VAL A 102 25.99 -18.35 18.89
C VAL A 102 27.29 -17.62 19.22
N ILE A 103 27.30 -16.29 19.26
CA ILE A 103 28.48 -15.50 19.64
C ILE A 103 28.86 -15.75 21.12
N GLU A 104 27.86 -15.86 22.01
CA GLU A 104 28.08 -16.19 23.42
C GLU A 104 28.67 -17.60 23.60
N ASP A 105 28.17 -18.59 22.88
CA ASP A 105 28.66 -19.97 22.92
C ASP A 105 30.06 -20.11 22.29
N LEU A 106 30.35 -19.37 21.21
CA LEU A 106 31.69 -19.28 20.65
C LEU A 106 32.66 -18.62 21.64
N ASN A 107 32.24 -17.59 22.38
CA ASN A 107 33.05 -16.95 23.41
C ASN A 107 33.32 -17.88 24.61
N LYS A 108 32.32 -18.66 25.05
CA LYS A 108 32.50 -19.69 26.09
C LYS A 108 33.48 -20.78 25.64
N THR A 109 33.43 -21.17 24.36
CA THR A 109 34.33 -22.18 23.80
C THR A 109 35.77 -21.65 23.65
N LEU A 110 35.96 -20.35 23.37
CA LEU A 110 37.29 -19.74 23.26
C LEU A 110 38.07 -19.70 24.57
N VAL A 111 37.38 -19.64 25.71
CA VAL A 111 38.00 -19.57 27.05
C VAL A 111 38.22 -20.94 27.69
N ASP A 112 37.75 -22.02 27.07
CA ASP A 112 37.97 -23.38 27.59
C ASP A 112 39.45 -23.80 27.39
N PRO A 113 40.19 -24.10 28.48
CA PRO A 113 41.60 -24.48 28.40
C PRO A 113 41.84 -25.80 27.66
N ASN A 114 40.81 -26.63 27.47
CA ASN A 114 40.91 -27.92 26.80
C ASN A 114 40.77 -27.83 25.27
N VAL A 115 40.42 -26.66 24.74
CA VAL A 115 40.29 -26.46 23.29
C VAL A 115 41.69 -26.28 22.68
N PRO A 116 42.09 -27.11 21.70
CA PRO A 116 43.39 -26.98 21.04
C PRO A 116 43.55 -25.60 20.40
N GLU A 117 44.76 -25.04 20.45
CA GLU A 117 44.99 -23.67 19.97
C GLU A 117 44.65 -23.50 18.47
N ALA A 118 44.88 -24.54 17.66
CA ALA A 118 44.48 -24.58 16.26
C ALA A 118 42.95 -24.53 16.04
N ALA A 119 42.15 -25.01 17.00
CA ALA A 119 40.69 -24.89 16.97
C ALA A 119 40.24 -23.49 17.40
N LYS A 120 40.96 -22.84 18.33
CA LYS A 120 40.69 -21.45 18.74
C LYS A 120 40.80 -20.48 17.57
N ASP A 121 41.75 -20.67 16.66
CA ASP A 121 41.86 -19.82 15.46
C ASP A 121 40.65 -19.92 14.53
N VAL A 122 40.11 -21.14 14.34
CA VAL A 122 38.89 -21.35 13.55
C VAL A 122 37.70 -20.69 14.21
N ILE A 123 37.59 -20.78 15.54
CA ILE A 123 36.51 -20.17 16.33
C ILE A 123 36.61 -18.64 16.29
N ARG A 124 37.81 -18.05 16.39
CA ARG A 124 38.03 -16.59 16.24
C ARG A 124 37.58 -16.08 14.88
N ASN A 125 37.91 -16.79 13.80
CA ASN A 125 37.49 -16.43 12.45
C ASN A 125 35.97 -16.54 12.25
N ALA A 126 35.36 -17.61 12.77
CA ALA A 126 33.91 -17.78 12.73
C ALA A 126 33.17 -16.67 13.49
N ARG A 127 33.71 -16.26 14.64
CA ARG A 127 33.19 -15.12 15.43
C ARG A 127 33.29 -13.80 14.65
N MET A 128 34.44 -13.50 14.06
CA MET A 128 34.64 -12.27 13.29
C MET A 128 33.65 -12.17 12.13
N LEU A 129 33.45 -13.27 11.39
CA LEU A 129 32.48 -13.34 10.30
C LEU A 129 31.04 -13.15 10.77
N ALA A 130 30.67 -13.73 11.92
CA ALA A 130 29.35 -13.56 12.52
C ALA A 130 29.12 -12.10 12.98
N GLU A 131 30.12 -11.46 13.59
CA GLU A 131 30.06 -10.05 14.00
C GLU A 131 29.95 -9.10 12.81
N ASP A 132 30.72 -9.31 11.74
CA ASP A 132 30.67 -8.47 10.53
C ASP A 132 29.31 -8.59 9.82
N ARG A 133 28.77 -9.81 9.74
CA ARG A 133 27.43 -10.03 9.17
C ARG A 133 26.33 -9.41 10.02
N ALA A 134 26.44 -9.47 11.35
CA ALA A 134 25.50 -8.81 12.25
C ALA A 134 25.53 -7.28 12.11
N LYS A 135 26.71 -6.68 11.89
CA LYS A 135 26.85 -5.25 11.58
C LYS A 135 26.23 -4.88 10.25
N GLU A 136 26.35 -5.72 9.23
CA GLU A 136 25.74 -5.50 7.91
C GLU A 136 24.20 -5.58 7.99
N LEU A 137 23.66 -6.62 8.64
CA LEU A 137 22.22 -6.80 8.89
C LEU A 137 21.60 -5.64 9.67
N THR A 138 22.30 -5.11 10.68
CA THR A 138 21.83 -3.97 11.47
C THR A 138 21.88 -2.65 10.69
N LYS A 139 22.85 -2.48 9.79
CA LYS A 139 22.92 -1.32 8.89
C LYS A 139 21.73 -1.28 7.92
N ASP A 140 21.42 -2.42 7.29
CA ASP A 140 20.29 -2.54 6.36
C ASP A 140 18.94 -2.38 7.07
N THR A 141 18.82 -2.89 8.30
CA THR A 141 17.60 -2.73 9.10
C THR A 141 17.38 -1.26 9.45
N ASN A 142 18.41 -0.53 9.86
CA ASN A 142 18.31 0.89 10.17
C ASN A 142 18.02 1.75 8.92
N GLU A 143 18.55 1.37 7.77
CA GLU A 143 18.28 2.05 6.50
C GLU A 143 16.85 1.77 6.00
N SER A 144 16.38 0.52 6.08
CA SER A 144 15.00 0.15 5.77
C SER A 144 14.01 0.80 6.73
N GLN A 145 14.32 0.86 8.03
CA GLN A 145 13.52 1.57 9.03
C GLN A 145 13.51 3.08 8.75
N ARG A 146 14.64 3.67 8.35
CA ARG A 146 14.72 5.09 7.98
C ARG A 146 13.97 5.40 6.69
N LEU A 147 13.97 4.49 5.71
CA LEU A 147 13.20 4.61 4.47
C LEU A 147 11.70 4.44 4.74
N LYS A 148 11.31 3.53 5.65
CA LYS A 148 9.95 3.41 6.15
C LYS A 148 9.53 4.67 6.91
N ASP A 149 10.36 5.20 7.81
CA ASP A 149 10.10 6.47 8.50
C ASP A 149 10.06 7.67 7.54
N LEU A 150 10.77 7.62 6.41
CA LEU A 150 10.70 8.65 5.36
C LEU A 150 9.46 8.50 4.48
N ALA A 151 8.99 7.27 4.25
CA ALA A 151 7.74 6.99 3.54
C ALA A 151 6.51 7.28 4.43
N ASP A 152 6.59 6.95 5.72
CA ASP A 152 5.58 7.21 6.75
C ASP A 152 5.54 8.69 7.15
N LYS A 153 6.62 9.44 6.89
CA LYS A 153 6.61 10.91 6.90
C LYS A 153 5.84 11.42 5.68
N ARG A 154 4.51 11.31 5.77
CA ARG A 154 3.53 12.21 5.13
C ARG A 154 4.17 13.57 4.87
N PHE A 155 4.29 13.98 3.61
CA PHE A 155 4.92 15.25 3.26
C PHE A 155 4.16 16.38 3.95
N ALA A 156 4.78 17.02 4.95
CA ALA A 156 4.16 18.04 5.81
C ALA A 156 2.82 17.62 6.47
N GLY A 157 2.63 16.33 6.76
CA GLY A 157 1.40 15.81 7.37
C GLY A 157 0.26 15.54 6.39
N PHE A 158 0.47 15.75 5.08
CA PHE A 158 -0.49 15.42 4.05
C PHE A 158 -0.42 13.94 3.65
N GLY A 159 -1.57 13.29 3.57
CA GLY A 159 -1.74 12.02 2.88
C GLY A 159 -1.82 12.23 1.37
N PHE A 160 -1.40 11.23 0.61
CA PHE A 160 -1.54 11.18 -0.84
C PHE A 160 -2.14 9.84 -1.24
N GLY A 161 -3.01 9.84 -2.24
CA GLY A 161 -3.68 8.62 -2.66
C GLY A 161 -4.26 8.69 -4.06
N VAL A 162 -4.78 7.54 -4.50
CA VAL A 162 -5.59 7.42 -5.70
C VAL A 162 -7.03 7.14 -5.26
N ALA A 163 -7.96 7.92 -5.78
CA ALA A 163 -9.38 7.80 -5.52
C ALA A 163 -10.15 7.45 -6.78
N LEU A 164 -11.26 6.73 -6.62
CA LEU A 164 -12.34 6.71 -7.58
C LEU A 164 -13.25 7.91 -7.31
N GLY A 165 -13.46 8.76 -8.30
CA GLY A 165 -14.30 9.93 -8.18
C GLY A 165 -15.41 9.95 -9.20
N VAL A 166 -16.58 10.42 -8.79
CA VAL A 166 -17.71 10.77 -9.65
C VAL A 166 -17.88 12.28 -9.61
N THR A 167 -17.83 12.92 -10.78
CA THR A 167 -18.15 14.34 -10.93
C THR A 167 -19.50 14.49 -11.60
N VAL A 168 -20.39 15.28 -11.02
CA VAL A 168 -21.68 15.64 -11.58
C VAL A 168 -21.67 17.14 -11.89
N LYS A 169 -21.81 17.51 -13.16
CA LYS A 169 -21.76 18.91 -13.60
C LYS A 169 -22.81 19.76 -12.88
N ALA A 170 -22.39 20.91 -12.38
CA ALA A 170 -23.24 21.94 -11.81
C ALA A 170 -23.53 23.04 -12.85
N GLY A 171 -24.72 23.64 -12.82
CA GLY A 171 -25.10 24.74 -13.71
C GLY A 171 -25.97 24.31 -14.91
N LYS A 172 -26.22 25.24 -15.84
CA LYS A 172 -27.22 25.07 -16.91
C LYS A 172 -26.65 24.54 -18.23
N ARG A 173 -25.39 24.84 -18.57
CA ARG A 173 -24.79 24.42 -19.85
C ARG A 173 -24.49 22.93 -19.84
N GLN A 174 -24.68 22.23 -20.94
CA GLN A 174 -24.33 20.81 -21.02
C GLN A 174 -22.90 20.66 -21.54
N ILE A 175 -22.14 19.73 -20.95
CA ILE A 175 -20.82 19.35 -21.50
C ILE A 175 -21.08 18.44 -22.68
N VAL A 176 -20.62 18.83 -23.86
CA VAL A 176 -20.90 18.18 -25.15
C VAL A 176 -19.64 17.55 -25.71
N ASN A 177 -19.67 16.23 -25.89
CA ASN A 177 -18.61 15.50 -26.58
C ASN A 177 -18.86 15.51 -28.10
N SER A 178 -20.12 15.32 -28.52
CA SER A 178 -20.53 15.45 -29.93
C SER A 178 -21.96 15.95 -30.06
N ALA A 179 -22.23 16.66 -31.15
CA ALA A 179 -23.55 17.13 -31.52
C ALA A 179 -23.72 17.13 -33.03
N THR A 180 -24.94 16.89 -33.50
CA THR A 180 -25.34 16.85 -34.92
C THR A 180 -26.57 17.72 -35.18
N VAL A 181 -26.78 18.10 -36.43
CA VAL A 181 -28.03 18.73 -36.87
C VAL A 181 -28.89 17.65 -37.52
N ASP A 182 -30.11 17.47 -37.02
CA ASP A 182 -31.04 16.48 -37.58
C ASP A 182 -31.65 16.95 -38.93
N PRO A 183 -32.37 16.10 -39.68
CA PRO A 183 -32.98 16.48 -40.94
C PRO A 183 -34.00 17.62 -40.86
N ASN A 184 -34.50 17.95 -39.66
CA ASN A 184 -35.41 19.07 -39.42
C ASN A 184 -34.65 20.37 -39.07
N GLY A 185 -33.33 20.36 -39.12
CA GLY A 185 -32.48 21.50 -38.78
C GLY A 185 -32.30 21.72 -37.28
N LEU A 186 -32.66 20.74 -36.43
CA LEU A 186 -32.56 20.88 -34.97
C LEU A 186 -31.23 20.35 -34.45
N VAL A 187 -30.66 21.07 -33.49
CA VAL A 187 -29.40 20.70 -32.83
C VAL A 187 -29.64 19.56 -31.84
N ARG A 188 -28.98 18.42 -32.06
CA ARG A 188 -29.02 17.24 -31.19
C ARG A 188 -27.65 17.02 -30.57
N ILE A 189 -27.63 16.73 -29.27
CA ILE A 189 -26.42 16.29 -28.58
C ILE A 189 -26.42 14.76 -28.62
N ASP A 190 -25.45 14.16 -29.32
CA ASP A 190 -25.37 12.70 -29.42
C ASP A 190 -24.67 12.10 -28.20
N ARG A 191 -23.66 12.81 -27.68
CA ARG A 191 -22.93 12.40 -26.47
C ARG A 191 -22.66 13.61 -25.59
N ASP A 192 -23.12 13.51 -24.35
CA ASP A 192 -22.78 14.46 -23.29
C ASP A 192 -21.80 13.83 -22.29
N ASN A 193 -21.22 14.67 -21.44
CA ASN A 193 -20.36 14.23 -20.34
C ASN A 193 -20.71 14.99 -19.05
N ASN A 194 -22.01 15.04 -18.73
CA ASN A 194 -22.49 15.75 -17.54
C ASN A 194 -22.19 14.99 -16.24
N THR A 195 -21.92 13.68 -16.32
CA THR A 195 -21.50 12.84 -15.21
C THR A 195 -20.30 12.02 -15.65
N THR A 196 -19.20 12.07 -14.91
CA THR A 196 -17.99 11.32 -15.26
C THR A 196 -17.45 10.59 -14.03
N ALA A 197 -17.16 9.29 -14.17
CA ALA A 197 -16.45 8.50 -13.18
C ALA A 197 -15.00 8.33 -13.64
N ASN A 198 -14.02 8.67 -12.80
CA ASN A 198 -12.59 8.65 -13.12
C ASN A 198 -11.72 8.28 -11.92
N PHE A 199 -10.45 7.96 -12.19
CA PHE A 199 -9.41 7.98 -11.18
C PHE A 199 -8.91 9.40 -10.95
N ILE A 200 -8.69 9.76 -9.69
CA ILE A 200 -8.26 11.09 -9.27
C ILE A 200 -7.08 10.92 -8.31
N LEU A 201 -6.04 11.73 -8.49
CA LEU A 201 -4.96 11.85 -7.52
C LEU A 201 -5.42 12.81 -6.43
N GLU A 202 -5.38 12.38 -5.18
CA GLU A 202 -5.82 13.20 -4.06
C GLU A 202 -4.71 13.43 -3.04
N SER A 203 -4.79 14.58 -2.38
CA SER A 203 -4.03 14.86 -1.16
C SER A 203 -4.97 15.43 -0.10
N HIS A 204 -4.84 14.96 1.14
CA HIS A 204 -5.73 15.35 2.23
C HIS A 204 -4.97 15.54 3.53
N TYR A 205 -5.54 16.33 4.42
CA TYR A 205 -5.08 16.48 5.80
C TYR A 205 -6.22 16.13 6.74
N PHE A 206 -6.04 15.13 7.60
CA PHE A 206 -7.08 14.72 8.55
C PHE A 206 -6.81 15.26 9.94
N PHE A 207 -7.80 15.94 10.49
CA PHE A 207 -7.95 16.13 11.93
C PHE A 207 -8.55 14.85 12.51
N THR A 208 -7.93 14.25 13.52
CA THR A 208 -8.39 13.00 14.16
C THR A 208 -8.91 13.29 15.58
N PRO A 209 -10.23 13.44 15.76
CA PRO A 209 -10.79 13.80 17.06
C PRO A 209 -10.66 12.68 18.09
N ASP A 210 -10.57 13.06 19.35
CA ASP A 210 -10.61 12.14 20.49
C ASP A 210 -12.07 11.92 20.95
N ILE A 211 -12.95 11.64 19.99
CA ILE A 211 -14.39 11.48 20.19
C ILE A 211 -14.83 10.14 19.59
N HIS A 212 -15.56 9.36 20.37
CA HIS A 212 -16.20 8.12 19.94
C HIS A 212 -17.48 8.42 19.15
N ILE A 213 -17.68 7.77 17.98
CA ILE A 213 -18.92 7.89 17.21
C ILE A 213 -19.79 6.64 17.43
N PRO A 214 -20.86 6.73 18.26
CA PRO A 214 -21.62 5.56 18.69
C PRO A 214 -22.41 4.88 17.56
N ILE A 215 -22.88 5.65 16.56
CA ILE A 215 -23.71 5.08 15.48
C ILE A 215 -22.91 4.18 14.53
N PHE A 216 -21.57 4.33 14.51
CA PHE A 216 -20.67 3.53 13.68
C PHE A 216 -19.71 2.67 14.50
N ASN A 217 -19.84 2.67 15.83
CA ASN A 217 -18.91 2.01 16.77
C ASN A 217 -17.43 2.35 16.51
N VAL A 218 -17.15 3.62 16.22
CA VAL A 218 -15.79 4.06 15.87
C VAL A 218 -15.11 4.65 17.09
N GLU A 219 -14.00 4.04 17.49
CA GLU A 219 -13.16 4.48 18.60
C GLU A 219 -12.49 5.85 18.33
N PRO A 220 -12.16 6.61 19.40
CA PRO A 220 -11.39 7.84 19.28
C PRO A 220 -10.10 7.65 18.47
N LYS A 221 -9.70 8.66 17.69
CA LYS A 221 -8.51 8.65 16.81
C LYS A 221 -8.51 7.59 15.70
N ASN A 222 -9.59 6.82 15.54
CA ASN A 222 -9.77 5.88 14.42
C ASN A 222 -10.63 6.42 13.29
N TRP A 223 -11.01 7.68 13.38
CA TRP A 223 -11.55 8.45 12.28
C TRP A 223 -10.88 9.80 12.20
N GLY A 224 -11.00 10.42 11.04
CA GLY A 224 -10.59 11.79 10.85
C GLY A 224 -11.40 12.45 9.77
N THR A 225 -11.35 13.77 9.76
CA THR A 225 -12.00 14.55 8.72
C THR A 225 -11.16 15.78 8.43
N GLY A 226 -11.25 16.32 7.22
CA GLY A 226 -10.46 17.48 6.86
C GLY A 226 -10.49 17.82 5.38
N PRO A 227 -9.77 18.87 4.99
CA PRO A 227 -9.73 19.32 3.62
C PRO A 227 -8.98 18.32 2.73
N PHE A 228 -9.40 18.24 1.47
CA PHE A 228 -8.63 17.57 0.42
C PHE A 228 -8.56 18.42 -0.85
N ILE A 229 -7.50 18.20 -1.60
CA ILE A 229 -7.33 18.65 -2.98
C ILE A 229 -7.24 17.43 -3.89
N ALA A 230 -7.67 17.59 -5.13
CA ALA A 230 -7.76 16.51 -6.09
C ALA A 230 -7.33 16.99 -7.48
N VAL A 231 -6.63 16.14 -8.23
CA VAL A 231 -6.22 16.40 -9.61
C VAL A 231 -6.64 15.22 -10.46
N GLN A 232 -7.46 15.50 -11.48
CA GLN A 232 -7.84 14.51 -12.47
C GLN A 232 -6.90 14.62 -13.68
N PRO A 233 -6.11 13.57 -13.98
CA PRO A 233 -5.31 13.54 -15.21
C PRO A 233 -6.21 13.41 -16.44
N GLY A 234 -5.76 13.96 -17.57
CA GLY A 234 -6.45 13.88 -18.86
C GLY A 234 -5.66 13.10 -19.90
N THR A 235 -6.34 12.71 -20.98
CA THR A 235 -5.71 12.10 -22.17
C THR A 235 -5.10 13.16 -23.10
N GLU A 236 -5.82 14.27 -23.30
CA GLU A 236 -5.40 15.37 -24.18
C GLU A 236 -4.62 16.46 -23.43
N ASN A 237 -4.89 16.63 -22.14
CA ASN A 237 -4.22 17.61 -21.28
C ASN A 237 -3.65 16.90 -20.06
N ILE A 238 -2.46 17.32 -19.59
CA ILE A 238 -1.83 16.76 -18.38
C ILE A 238 -2.77 16.84 -17.18
N ILE A 239 -3.46 17.98 -17.02
CA ILE A 239 -4.46 18.21 -15.98
C ILE A 239 -5.80 18.46 -16.66
N GLN A 240 -6.75 17.54 -16.49
CA GLN A 240 -8.11 17.67 -17.01
C GLN A 240 -8.99 18.50 -16.09
N ALA A 241 -8.86 18.31 -14.78
CA ALA A 241 -9.65 19.01 -13.78
C ALA A 241 -8.92 19.08 -12.44
N VAL A 242 -9.26 20.10 -11.65
CA VAL A 242 -8.79 20.27 -10.28
C VAL A 242 -9.98 20.37 -9.34
N GLY A 243 -9.89 19.71 -8.21
CA GLY A 243 -10.96 19.64 -7.22
C GLY A 243 -10.45 20.00 -5.84
N ALA A 244 -11.37 20.45 -5.01
CA ALA A 244 -11.14 20.66 -3.59
C ALA A 244 -12.42 20.38 -2.83
N GLY A 245 -12.29 19.92 -1.60
CA GLY A 245 -13.45 19.60 -0.78
C GLY A 245 -13.11 19.19 0.63
N TRP A 246 -14.06 18.49 1.22
CA TRP A 246 -13.97 17.95 2.56
C TRP A 246 -14.10 16.44 2.52
N MET A 247 -13.31 15.76 3.35
CA MET A 247 -13.23 14.32 3.38
C MET A 247 -13.40 13.81 4.80
N ILE A 248 -14.01 12.64 4.93
CA ILE A 248 -14.04 11.85 6.16
C ILE A 248 -13.38 10.50 5.88
N GLY A 249 -12.50 10.08 6.78
CA GLY A 249 -11.77 8.81 6.69
C GLY A 249 -11.92 8.00 7.96
N PHE A 250 -11.95 6.68 7.82
CA PHE A 250 -12.05 5.74 8.92
C PHE A 250 -10.99 4.65 8.78
N LYS A 251 -10.27 4.35 9.86
CA LYS A 251 -9.28 3.27 9.90
C LYS A 251 -9.99 1.91 9.89
N ARG A 252 -9.49 0.93 9.13
CA ARG A 252 -10.12 -0.40 9.02
C ARG A 252 -10.23 -1.14 10.35
N SER A 253 -9.27 -0.96 11.27
CA SER A 253 -9.30 -1.55 12.61
C SER A 253 -10.54 -1.15 13.42
N SER A 254 -11.25 -0.09 13.03
CA SER A 254 -12.48 0.36 13.71
C SER A 254 -13.78 -0.19 13.14
N ILE A 255 -13.79 -0.75 11.92
CA ILE A 255 -15.03 -1.25 11.28
C ILE A 255 -15.11 -2.77 11.29
N ILE A 256 -13.97 -3.46 11.30
CA ILE A 256 -13.92 -4.92 11.35
C ILE A 256 -13.42 -5.31 12.75
N ALA A 257 -14.34 -5.68 13.62
CA ALA A 257 -14.07 -6.20 14.97
C ALA A 257 -13.49 -7.63 14.92
N SER A 258 -12.36 -7.82 14.24
CA SER A 258 -11.62 -9.07 14.32
C SER A 258 -10.20 -8.80 14.78
N ASP A 259 -9.73 -9.61 15.74
CA ASP A 259 -8.36 -9.62 16.26
C ASP A 259 -7.27 -9.86 15.19
N LEU A 260 -7.68 -9.98 13.92
CA LEU A 260 -6.85 -10.08 12.72
C LEU A 260 -6.56 -8.71 12.07
N ALA A 261 -7.30 -7.65 12.40
CA ALA A 261 -7.10 -6.29 11.90
C ALA A 261 -6.03 -5.54 12.70
N ARG A 262 -4.86 -6.17 12.89
CA ARG A 262 -3.70 -5.50 13.48
C ARG A 262 -3.17 -4.42 12.53
N ASP A 263 -3.34 -3.18 12.94
CA ASP A 263 -2.45 -2.02 12.72
C ASP A 263 -1.89 -1.80 11.31
N ARG A 264 -2.61 -2.23 10.29
CA ARG A 264 -2.37 -1.76 8.93
C ARG A 264 -3.00 -0.38 8.86
N GLY A 265 -2.19 0.64 8.56
CA GLY A 265 -2.61 2.04 8.44
C GLY A 265 -3.73 2.30 7.42
N ASP A 266 -4.25 1.25 6.78
CA ASP A 266 -5.38 1.20 5.88
C ASP A 266 -6.60 1.96 6.42
N SER A 267 -7.00 2.99 5.68
CA SER A 267 -8.27 3.69 5.85
C SER A 267 -9.10 3.60 4.58
N PHE A 268 -10.42 3.71 4.71
CA PHE A 268 -11.27 4.12 3.59
C PHE A 268 -11.71 5.57 3.83
N ASN A 269 -11.79 6.34 2.75
CA ASN A 269 -12.16 7.74 2.82
C ASN A 269 -13.28 8.06 1.82
N LEU A 270 -14.15 8.97 2.24
CA LEU A 270 -15.26 9.51 1.49
C LEU A 270 -15.08 11.02 1.38
N GLY A 271 -14.93 11.52 0.17
CA GLY A 271 -14.80 12.95 -0.10
C GLY A 271 -16.04 13.52 -0.77
N PHE A 272 -16.37 14.75 -0.41
CA PHE A 272 -17.33 15.58 -1.13
C PHE A 272 -16.72 16.96 -1.39
N GLY A 273 -16.87 17.48 -2.60
CA GLY A 273 -16.26 18.74 -2.97
C GLY A 273 -16.79 19.34 -4.26
N ILE A 274 -16.02 20.28 -4.78
CA ILE A 274 -16.22 20.88 -6.09
C ILE A 274 -15.07 20.49 -7.01
N MET A 275 -15.37 20.36 -8.30
CA MET A 275 -14.42 20.11 -9.37
C MET A 275 -14.52 21.24 -10.39
N LEU A 276 -13.38 21.74 -10.85
CA LEU A 276 -13.25 22.72 -11.91
C LEU A 276 -12.62 22.05 -13.13
N ASN A 277 -13.37 21.98 -14.22
CA ASN A 277 -12.87 21.53 -15.52
C ASN A 277 -12.64 22.76 -16.42
N PRO A 278 -11.40 23.26 -16.56
CA PRO A 278 -11.11 24.47 -17.33
C PRO A 278 -11.30 24.30 -18.84
N ASN A 279 -11.35 23.06 -19.32
CA ASN A 279 -11.37 22.72 -20.74
C ASN A 279 -12.65 21.98 -21.15
N ALA A 280 -13.76 22.22 -20.44
CA ALA A 280 -15.04 21.60 -20.77
C ALA A 280 -15.57 22.15 -22.10
N GLN A 281 -16.00 21.26 -22.99
CA GLN A 281 -16.57 21.62 -24.28
C GLN A 281 -18.09 21.77 -24.15
N VAL A 282 -18.64 22.88 -24.65
CA VAL A 282 -20.08 23.19 -24.63
C VAL A 282 -20.52 23.71 -26.00
N LEU A 283 -21.84 23.79 -26.24
CA LEU A 283 -22.38 24.46 -27.42
C LEU A 283 -21.98 25.94 -27.45
N GLY A 284 -21.72 26.47 -28.65
CA GLY A 284 -21.44 27.88 -28.87
C GLY A 284 -22.60 28.77 -28.42
N ASP A 285 -22.31 30.04 -28.14
CA ASP A 285 -23.34 31.00 -27.70
C ASP A 285 -24.52 31.11 -28.67
N GLY A 286 -25.74 31.11 -28.15
CA GLY A 286 -26.96 31.15 -28.96
C GLY A 286 -27.35 29.80 -29.58
N ILE A 287 -26.51 28.77 -29.48
CA ILE A 287 -26.88 27.39 -29.85
C ILE A 287 -27.41 26.68 -28.62
N GLU A 288 -28.64 26.18 -28.74
CA GLU A 288 -29.30 25.42 -27.69
C GLU A 288 -29.72 24.04 -28.21
N LYS A 289 -29.74 23.06 -27.30
CA LYS A 289 -30.25 21.73 -27.59
C LYS A 289 -31.72 21.81 -28.01
N ASP A 290 -32.09 21.01 -29.00
CA ASP A 290 -33.46 20.86 -29.51
C ASP A 290 -34.05 22.14 -30.10
N LYS A 291 -33.18 23.09 -30.50
CA LYS A 291 -33.55 24.31 -31.24
C LYS A 291 -32.88 24.33 -32.62
N PRO A 292 -33.44 25.07 -33.59
CA PRO A 292 -32.75 25.35 -34.85
C PRO A 292 -31.43 26.08 -34.62
N LEU A 293 -30.50 25.95 -35.56
CA LEU A 293 -29.29 26.79 -35.56
C LEU A 293 -29.68 28.27 -35.66
N PRO A 294 -28.99 29.15 -34.90
CA PRO A 294 -29.26 30.58 -34.96
C PRO A 294 -28.82 31.17 -36.30
N GLY A 295 -29.65 32.05 -36.87
CA GLY A 295 -29.33 32.76 -38.10
C GLY A 295 -29.23 31.84 -39.33
N ALA A 296 -28.19 32.03 -40.13
CA ALA A 296 -27.91 31.25 -41.34
C ALA A 296 -26.72 30.28 -41.14
N GLU A 297 -26.41 29.92 -39.89
CA GLU A 297 -25.36 28.96 -39.59
C GLU A 297 -25.73 27.57 -40.13
N THR A 298 -24.78 26.89 -40.77
CA THR A 298 -24.96 25.53 -41.32
C THR A 298 -24.20 24.47 -40.53
N ALA A 299 -23.44 24.87 -39.51
CA ALA A 299 -22.59 23.99 -38.72
C ALA A 299 -22.68 24.32 -37.23
N ILE A 300 -22.60 23.28 -36.38
CA ILE A 300 -22.57 23.45 -34.93
C ILE A 300 -21.18 23.91 -34.51
N ARG A 301 -21.11 25.09 -33.90
CA ARG A 301 -19.91 25.58 -33.24
C ARG A 301 -19.85 25.11 -31.79
N LEU A 302 -18.71 24.57 -31.40
CA LEU A 302 -18.39 24.18 -30.02
C LEU A 302 -17.40 25.19 -29.44
N LYS A 303 -17.45 25.39 -28.12
CA LYS A 303 -16.48 26.23 -27.41
C LYS A 303 -15.96 25.54 -26.15
N LYS A 304 -14.71 25.81 -25.80
CA LYS A 304 -14.12 25.40 -24.52
C LYS A 304 -14.38 26.49 -23.47
N THR A 305 -14.77 26.09 -22.27
CA THR A 305 -15.03 26.97 -21.14
C THR A 305 -14.72 26.23 -19.84
N THR A 306 -14.55 27.00 -18.76
CA THR A 306 -14.53 26.43 -17.42
C THR A 306 -15.94 26.05 -16.99
N GLU A 307 -16.13 24.82 -16.54
CA GLU A 307 -17.37 24.34 -15.92
C GLU A 307 -17.08 23.79 -14.52
N LEU A 308 -18.06 23.96 -13.64
CA LEU A 308 -18.00 23.51 -12.24
C LEU A 308 -18.82 22.23 -12.08
N GLY A 309 -18.38 21.32 -11.21
CA GLY A 309 -19.09 20.09 -10.89
C GLY A 309 -19.03 19.78 -9.40
N TRP A 310 -20.01 19.02 -8.92
CA TRP A 310 -19.95 18.36 -7.62
C TRP A 310 -19.08 17.13 -7.72
N LEU A 311 -18.14 17.00 -6.79
CA LEU A 311 -17.20 15.90 -6.70
C LEU A 311 -17.59 14.99 -5.54
N PHE A 312 -17.71 13.70 -5.81
CA PHE A 312 -17.80 12.64 -4.80
C PHE A 312 -16.61 11.72 -5.00
N THR A 313 -15.82 11.46 -3.96
CA THR A 313 -14.68 10.55 -4.03
C THR A 313 -14.79 9.43 -3.03
N PHE A 314 -14.24 8.30 -3.45
CA PHE A 314 -14.03 7.12 -2.64
C PHE A 314 -12.57 6.68 -2.82
N SER A 315 -11.84 6.59 -1.73
CA SER A 315 -10.42 6.22 -1.75
C SER A 315 -10.10 5.21 -0.65
N TYR A 316 -9.02 4.47 -0.86
CA TYR A 316 -8.37 3.67 0.18
C TYR A 316 -6.96 4.20 0.38
N SER A 317 -6.51 4.36 1.63
CA SER A 317 -5.13 4.75 1.91
C SER A 317 -4.22 3.53 2.07
N PHE A 318 -3.01 3.71 1.53
CA PHE A 318 -1.76 3.02 1.85
C PHE A 318 -1.05 3.77 2.98
#